data_AF-A0A7S3FE81-F1
#
_entry.id   AF-A0A7S3FE81-F1
#
_cell.length_a   1.000
_cell.length_b   1.000
_cell.length_c   1.000
_cell.angle_alpha   90.00
_cell.angle_beta   90.00
_cell.angle_gamma   90.00
#
_symmetry.space_group_name_H-M   'P 1'
#
loop_
_entity.id
_entity.type
_entity.pdbx_description
1 polymer ?
#
loop_
_entity_poly.entity_id
_entity_poly.type
_entity_poly.pdbx_seq_one_letter_code
_entity_poly.pdbx_strand_id
1 'polypeptide(L)'
;RKLDNSCPLHDADGTLLPPDTDQKTEQLFNSLLESATEERGNTEVGDPEIGTRLHLSWGDGKSYNVRVVDKYGRKVKLHYDGWSSRFDEWVRTPSPRLKPIPSDRLTLEQVLERQLQKSGVKLDKTGERALHWHLANLEFACAASLRAVSAAHWDQDDVNEYDGDHVVMPEGGYGELLTRIAAGIKVRYKVSVSEVHYGLDDREKVRLTARCKGKDLSLTADAVVVTVPLGVLQRTPAAGGVHFEPPLPVEKTDAMKRLGFGVLNKVVLFFSSPFWSHHTDFFGRTVKHPSDRGLFFLFCNWFRASGHYVLIGLAAGASALGLEQISDEHCVAEAMLALEAMFGDSVEQPNRTIVTRWSGDKFAYGSYSFVQVGSSGKDYSVLSTPLASSLYFAGEHTNEDHPATVVGAYLSGIRAAKEVDRDLQSIATS
;
A
#
# COMPACT_ATOMS: atom_id res chain seq x y z
N ARG A 1 11.54 20.98 5.43
CA ARG A 1 12.62 21.28 4.46
C ARG A 1 12.27 20.63 3.13
N LYS A 2 12.38 21.34 2.00
CA LYS A 2 12.22 20.78 0.64
C LYS A 2 13.25 19.68 0.38
N LEU A 3 12.77 18.56 -0.16
CA LEU A 3 13.62 17.49 -0.66
C LEU A 3 14.11 17.80 -2.08
N ASP A 4 15.35 17.41 -2.37
CA ASP A 4 15.85 17.30 -3.73
C ASP A 4 15.32 15.99 -4.34
N ASN A 5 14.65 16.11 -5.49
CA ASN A 5 14.06 14.96 -6.19
C ASN A 5 15.10 14.21 -7.03
N SER A 6 16.35 14.68 -7.09
CA SER A 6 17.43 13.92 -7.73
C SER A 6 17.66 12.59 -7.00
N CYS A 7 17.61 11.48 -7.75
CA CYS A 7 17.80 10.14 -7.23
C CYS A 7 18.75 9.34 -8.16
N PRO A 8 20.08 9.56 -8.07
CA PRO A 8 21.03 8.77 -8.84
C PRO A 8 20.83 7.28 -8.60
N LEU A 9 20.70 6.53 -9.70
CA LEU A 9 20.44 5.10 -9.69
C LEU A 9 21.74 4.34 -10.00
N HIS A 10 22.14 3.43 -9.11
CA HIS A 10 23.27 2.53 -9.33
C HIS A 10 22.77 1.21 -9.93
N ASP A 11 23.56 0.60 -10.80
CA ASP A 11 23.26 -0.70 -11.36
C ASP A 11 23.62 -1.80 -10.35
N ALA A 12 23.21 -3.04 -10.64
CA ALA A 12 23.45 -4.19 -9.77
C ALA A 12 24.93 -4.57 -9.64
N ASP A 13 25.83 -3.94 -10.39
CA ASP A 13 27.29 -4.06 -10.28
C ASP A 13 27.94 -2.88 -9.53
N GLY A 14 27.14 -1.91 -9.08
CA GLY A 14 27.61 -0.73 -8.34
C GLY A 14 27.87 0.50 -9.20
N THR A 15 27.89 0.39 -10.52
CA THR A 15 28.14 1.53 -11.40
C THR A 15 26.93 2.46 -11.48
N LEU A 16 27.13 3.77 -11.65
CA LEU A 16 26.01 4.68 -11.90
C LEU A 16 25.36 4.38 -13.27
N LEU A 17 24.03 4.33 -13.31
CA LEU A 17 23.32 4.18 -14.56
C LEU A 17 23.59 5.38 -15.48
N PRO A 18 23.78 5.16 -16.78
CA PRO A 18 23.83 6.24 -17.75
C PRO A 18 22.52 7.07 -17.69
N PRO A 19 22.59 8.42 -17.66
CA PRO A 19 21.39 9.26 -17.58
C PRO A 19 20.37 8.98 -18.68
N ASP A 20 20.83 8.69 -19.90
CA ASP A 20 19.95 8.34 -21.02
C ASP A 20 19.15 7.06 -20.79
N THR A 21 19.72 6.08 -20.09
CA THR A 21 19.04 4.82 -19.77
C THR A 21 17.99 5.04 -18.69
N ASP A 22 18.36 5.77 -17.64
CA ASP A 22 17.45 6.12 -16.54
C ASP A 22 16.22 6.88 -17.07
N GLN A 23 16.46 7.95 -17.85
CA GLN A 23 15.38 8.77 -18.44
C GLN A 23 14.47 7.96 -19.38
N LYS A 24 15.04 7.10 -20.24
CA LYS A 24 14.24 6.27 -21.15
C LYS A 24 13.36 5.29 -20.41
N THR A 25 13.89 4.67 -19.36
CA THR A 25 13.13 3.69 -18.59
C THR A 25 12.06 4.37 -17.73
N GLU A 26 12.33 5.55 -17.18
CA GLU A 26 11.32 6.37 -16.48
C GLU A 26 10.18 6.75 -17.44
N GLN A 27 10.50 7.24 -18.64
CA GLN A 27 9.50 7.57 -19.67
C GLN A 27 8.66 6.35 -20.06
N LEU A 28 9.30 5.19 -20.24
CA LEU A 28 8.59 3.94 -20.51
C LEU A 28 7.64 3.62 -19.36
N PHE A 29 8.12 3.60 -18.11
CA PHE A 29 7.31 3.31 -16.95
C PHE A 29 6.08 4.22 -16.83
N ASN A 30 6.26 5.53 -17.02
CA ASN A 30 5.15 6.49 -17.01
C ASN A 30 4.15 6.23 -18.13
N SER A 31 4.62 5.91 -19.35
CA SER A 31 3.72 5.54 -20.46
C SER A 31 2.92 4.26 -20.19
N LEU A 32 3.49 3.31 -19.43
CA LEU A 32 2.80 2.09 -19.03
C LEU A 32 1.69 2.38 -18.02
N LEU A 33 1.92 3.30 -17.06
CA LEU A 33 0.89 3.74 -16.10
C LEU A 33 -0.24 4.52 -16.77
N GLU A 34 0.09 5.41 -17.70
CA GLU A 34 -0.90 6.16 -18.50
C GLU A 34 -1.77 5.18 -19.31
N SER A 35 -1.15 4.26 -20.04
CA SER A 35 -1.86 3.22 -20.81
C SER A 35 -2.70 2.29 -19.93
N ALA A 36 -2.24 1.99 -18.71
CA ALA A 36 -3.00 1.20 -17.74
C ALA A 36 -4.25 1.94 -17.26
N THR A 37 -4.16 3.26 -17.09
CA THR A 37 -5.27 4.13 -16.70
C THR A 37 -6.31 4.23 -17.82
N GLU A 38 -5.88 4.39 -19.07
CA GLU A 38 -6.77 4.38 -20.24
C GLU A 38 -7.54 3.05 -20.38
N GLU A 39 -6.90 1.91 -20.08
CA GLU A 39 -7.55 0.59 -20.13
C GLU A 39 -8.71 0.47 -19.12
N ARG A 40 -8.72 1.23 -18.02
CA ARG A 40 -9.84 1.25 -17.05
C ARG A 40 -11.12 1.83 -17.64
N GLY A 41 -11.00 2.81 -18.54
CA GLY A 41 -12.12 3.47 -19.18
C GLY A 41 -12.69 2.71 -20.39
N ASN A 42 -11.96 1.71 -20.90
CA ASN A 42 -12.33 1.01 -22.12
C ASN A 42 -13.31 -0.13 -21.83
N THR A 43 -14.59 0.10 -22.13
CA THR A 43 -15.66 -0.89 -21.95
C THR A 43 -15.85 -1.81 -23.16
N GLU A 44 -15.21 -1.52 -24.30
CA GLU A 44 -15.34 -2.28 -25.54
C GLU A 44 -14.09 -3.10 -25.86
N VAL A 45 -14.30 -4.38 -26.18
CA VAL A 45 -13.24 -5.24 -26.72
C VAL A 45 -13.13 -4.96 -28.23
N GLY A 46 -12.04 -4.29 -28.62
CA GLY A 46 -11.67 -4.03 -30.01
C GLY A 46 -11.25 -5.30 -30.75
N ASP A 47 -10.00 -5.35 -31.24
CA ASP A 47 -9.45 -6.52 -31.95
C ASP A 47 -8.35 -7.23 -31.12
N PRO A 48 -8.72 -8.08 -30.14
CA PRO A 48 -7.79 -8.63 -29.16
C PRO A 48 -6.75 -9.57 -29.79
N GLU A 49 -5.53 -9.52 -29.25
CA GLU A 49 -4.38 -10.34 -29.70
C GLU A 49 -4.41 -11.76 -29.13
N ILE A 50 -3.69 -12.69 -29.76
CA ILE A 50 -3.52 -14.06 -29.25
C ILE A 50 -2.86 -14.00 -27.86
N GLY A 51 -3.44 -14.71 -26.89
CA GLY A 51 -3.06 -14.68 -25.48
C GLY A 51 -3.92 -13.76 -24.61
N THR A 52 -4.69 -12.83 -25.21
CA THR A 52 -5.55 -11.90 -24.46
C THR A 52 -6.60 -12.64 -23.64
N ARG A 53 -6.77 -12.27 -22.37
CA ARG A 53 -7.82 -12.82 -21.49
C ARG A 53 -9.03 -11.88 -21.42
N LEU A 54 -10.24 -12.43 -21.54
CA LEU A 54 -11.50 -11.69 -21.64
C LEU A 54 -12.59 -12.39 -20.82
N HIS A 55 -13.70 -11.71 -20.58
CA HIS A 55 -14.96 -12.36 -20.23
C HIS A 55 -15.82 -12.54 -21.47
N LEU A 56 -16.36 -13.75 -21.64
CA LEU A 56 -17.42 -14.00 -22.60
C LEU A 56 -18.77 -14.07 -21.87
N SER A 57 -19.63 -13.09 -22.09
CA SER A 57 -21.02 -13.09 -21.62
C SER A 57 -21.89 -14.01 -22.47
N TRP A 58 -22.66 -14.83 -21.78
CA TRP A 58 -23.74 -15.64 -22.34
C TRP A 58 -25.09 -14.97 -22.08
N GLY A 59 -26.07 -15.27 -22.94
CA GLY A 59 -27.41 -14.66 -22.89
C GLY A 59 -28.24 -15.02 -21.65
N ASP A 60 -27.72 -15.89 -20.78
CA ASP A 60 -28.30 -16.29 -19.49
C ASP A 60 -27.79 -15.44 -18.31
N GLY A 61 -26.99 -14.40 -18.59
CA GLY A 61 -26.39 -13.54 -17.58
C GLY A 61 -25.10 -14.08 -16.97
N LYS A 62 -24.61 -15.26 -17.40
CA LYS A 62 -23.33 -15.80 -16.93
C LYS A 62 -22.17 -15.27 -17.77
N SER A 63 -21.00 -15.15 -17.14
CA SER A 63 -19.75 -14.77 -17.79
C SER A 63 -18.67 -15.79 -17.49
N TYR A 64 -17.93 -16.20 -18.53
CA TYR A 64 -16.83 -17.14 -18.39
C TYR A 64 -15.49 -16.47 -18.69
N ASN A 65 -14.43 -16.87 -17.97
CA ASN A 65 -13.06 -16.45 -18.29
C ASN A 65 -12.62 -17.20 -19.54
N VAL A 66 -12.13 -16.45 -20.52
CA VAL A 66 -11.62 -17.00 -21.77
C VAL A 66 -10.27 -16.41 -22.14
N ARG A 67 -9.50 -17.12 -22.95
CA ARG A 67 -8.23 -16.68 -23.55
C ARG A 67 -8.31 -16.76 -25.07
N VAL A 68 -7.83 -15.76 -25.79
CA VAL A 68 -7.65 -15.83 -27.24
C VAL A 68 -6.54 -16.83 -27.55
N VAL A 69 -6.83 -17.87 -28.32
CA VAL A 69 -5.87 -18.91 -28.71
C VAL A 69 -5.53 -18.91 -30.20
N ASP A 70 -6.35 -18.25 -31.02
CA ASP A 70 -6.14 -18.11 -32.47
C ASP A 70 -6.89 -16.88 -33.00
N LYS A 71 -6.52 -16.38 -34.18
CA LYS A 71 -7.11 -15.19 -34.81
C LYS A 71 -7.17 -15.35 -36.33
N TYR A 72 -8.32 -15.04 -36.92
CA TYR A 72 -8.54 -15.10 -38.38
C TYR A 72 -9.47 -13.97 -38.84
N GLY A 73 -8.90 -12.96 -39.50
CA GLY A 73 -9.64 -11.75 -39.90
C GLY A 73 -10.24 -11.05 -38.68
N ARG A 74 -11.52 -10.66 -38.74
CA ARG A 74 -12.28 -10.08 -37.62
C ARG A 74 -12.90 -11.14 -36.70
N LYS A 75 -12.19 -12.23 -36.46
CA LYS A 75 -12.62 -13.29 -35.54
C LYS A 75 -11.45 -13.73 -34.69
N VAL A 76 -11.75 -14.02 -33.43
CA VAL A 76 -10.83 -14.63 -32.47
C VAL A 76 -11.39 -15.95 -31.99
N LYS A 77 -10.51 -16.93 -31.80
CA LYS A 77 -10.84 -18.22 -31.21
C LYS A 77 -10.58 -18.14 -29.72
N LEU A 78 -11.57 -18.49 -28.91
CA LEU A 78 -11.54 -18.35 -27.47
C LEU A 78 -11.51 -19.72 -26.81
N HIS A 79 -10.55 -19.91 -25.91
CA HIS A 79 -10.47 -21.05 -25.02
C HIS A 79 -11.03 -20.69 -23.65
N TYR A 80 -11.89 -21.55 -23.11
CA TYR A 80 -12.51 -21.38 -21.80
C TYR A 80 -11.59 -21.91 -20.69
N ASP A 81 -11.26 -21.07 -19.69
CA ASP A 81 -10.38 -21.46 -18.60
C ASP A 81 -10.96 -22.68 -17.84
N GLY A 82 -10.21 -23.79 -17.82
CA GLY A 82 -10.59 -25.04 -17.16
C GLY A 82 -11.45 -26.00 -17.99
N TRP A 83 -11.72 -25.69 -19.26
CA TRP A 83 -12.56 -26.51 -20.14
C TRP A 83 -11.71 -27.22 -21.20
N SER A 84 -12.27 -28.25 -21.84
CA SER A 84 -11.62 -28.92 -22.98
C SER A 84 -11.64 -28.02 -24.23
N SER A 85 -10.57 -28.06 -25.04
CA SER A 85 -10.45 -27.29 -26.29
C SER A 85 -11.51 -27.58 -27.35
N ARG A 86 -12.27 -28.69 -27.20
CA ARG A 86 -13.45 -28.97 -28.03
C ARG A 86 -14.57 -27.93 -27.89
N PHE A 87 -14.56 -27.16 -26.79
CA PHE A 87 -15.51 -26.09 -26.51
C PHE A 87 -15.01 -24.72 -26.97
N ASP A 88 -13.82 -24.64 -27.57
CA ASP A 88 -13.31 -23.38 -28.09
C ASP A 88 -14.24 -22.84 -29.18
N GLU A 89 -14.62 -21.57 -29.11
CA GLU A 89 -15.51 -20.95 -30.08
C GLU A 89 -14.87 -19.78 -30.81
N TRP A 90 -15.25 -19.58 -32.07
CA TRP A 90 -14.88 -18.41 -32.84
C TRP A 90 -15.90 -17.29 -32.63
N VAL A 91 -15.44 -16.15 -32.12
CA VAL A 91 -16.26 -14.95 -31.90
C VAL A 91 -15.79 -13.84 -32.80
N ARG A 92 -16.74 -13.14 -33.45
CA ARG A 92 -16.42 -11.94 -34.25
C ARG A 92 -15.99 -10.78 -33.36
N THR A 93 -15.12 -9.91 -33.86
CA THR A 93 -14.66 -8.70 -33.18
C THR A 93 -15.01 -7.45 -34.01
N PRO A 94 -15.54 -6.37 -33.39
CA PRO A 94 -15.96 -6.26 -31.98
C PRO A 94 -17.23 -7.11 -31.71
N SER A 95 -17.43 -7.53 -30.46
CA SER A 95 -18.62 -8.29 -30.05
C SER A 95 -19.10 -7.87 -28.67
N PRO A 96 -20.42 -7.65 -28.48
CA PRO A 96 -20.99 -7.32 -27.17
C PRO A 96 -20.95 -8.50 -26.18
N ARG A 97 -20.68 -9.72 -26.67
CA ARG A 97 -20.42 -10.89 -25.80
C ARG A 97 -19.03 -10.82 -25.19
N LEU A 98 -18.09 -10.12 -25.82
CA LEU A 98 -16.74 -9.96 -25.30
C LEU A 98 -16.71 -8.73 -24.42
N LYS A 99 -16.43 -8.95 -23.15
CA LYS A 99 -16.12 -7.90 -22.20
C LYS A 99 -14.65 -8.01 -21.83
N PRO A 100 -13.95 -6.89 -21.61
CA PRO A 100 -12.68 -6.96 -20.92
C PRO A 100 -12.89 -7.68 -19.58
N ILE A 101 -11.87 -8.35 -19.05
CA ILE A 101 -11.91 -8.68 -17.63
C ILE A 101 -12.02 -7.34 -16.90
N PRO A 102 -13.06 -7.12 -16.07
CA PRO A 102 -13.14 -5.93 -15.25
C PRO A 102 -11.78 -5.67 -14.59
N SER A 103 -11.27 -4.46 -14.77
CA SER A 103 -10.00 -4.05 -14.18
C SER A 103 -10.00 -4.25 -12.65
N ASP A 104 -11.17 -4.29 -12.02
CA ASP A 104 -11.38 -4.60 -10.59
C ASP A 104 -10.93 -6.02 -10.18
N ARG A 105 -10.72 -6.93 -11.15
CA ARG A 105 -10.18 -8.29 -10.95
C ARG A 105 -8.73 -8.46 -11.40
N LEU A 106 -8.14 -7.44 -11.99
CA LEU A 106 -6.76 -7.48 -12.46
C LEU A 106 -5.84 -6.82 -11.45
N THR A 107 -4.69 -7.45 -11.23
CA THR A 107 -3.62 -6.85 -10.45
C THR A 107 -2.93 -5.77 -11.29
N LEU A 108 -2.39 -4.73 -10.67
CA LEU A 108 -1.64 -3.70 -11.38
C LEU A 108 -0.45 -4.28 -12.16
N GLU A 109 0.26 -5.28 -11.61
CA GLU A 109 1.37 -5.95 -12.31
C GLU A 109 0.91 -6.57 -13.65
N GLN A 110 -0.20 -7.31 -13.64
CA GLN A 110 -0.75 -7.93 -14.85
C GLN A 110 -1.09 -6.90 -15.94
N VAL A 111 -1.57 -5.71 -15.57
CA VAL A 111 -1.86 -4.66 -16.55
C VAL A 111 -0.57 -4.05 -17.09
N LEU A 112 0.39 -3.72 -16.22
CA LEU A 112 1.69 -3.18 -16.64
C LEU A 112 2.46 -4.16 -17.55
N GLU A 113 2.47 -5.46 -17.23
CA GLU A 113 3.08 -6.49 -18.07
C GLU A 113 2.43 -6.58 -19.45
N ARG A 114 1.10 -6.50 -19.53
CA ARG A 114 0.38 -6.47 -20.80
C ARG A 114 0.72 -5.24 -21.61
N GLN A 115 0.79 -4.07 -20.98
CA GLN A 115 1.12 -2.82 -21.65
C GLN A 115 2.56 -2.82 -22.16
N LEU A 116 3.50 -3.39 -21.39
CA LEU A 116 4.88 -3.57 -21.83
C LEU A 116 4.95 -4.48 -23.06
N GLN A 117 4.21 -5.59 -23.07
CA GLN A 117 4.14 -6.49 -24.22
C GLN A 117 3.53 -5.79 -25.46
N LYS A 118 2.44 -5.03 -25.29
CA LYS A 118 1.78 -4.27 -26.37
C LYS A 118 2.68 -3.19 -26.96
N SER A 119 3.50 -2.54 -26.13
CA SER A 119 4.41 -1.48 -26.58
C SER A 119 5.45 -1.97 -27.61
N GLY A 120 5.77 -3.28 -27.59
CA GLY A 120 6.82 -3.87 -28.42
C GLY A 120 8.24 -3.41 -28.07
N VAL A 121 8.41 -2.60 -27.01
CA VAL A 121 9.70 -2.10 -26.55
C VAL A 121 10.55 -3.28 -26.06
N LYS A 122 11.79 -3.35 -26.54
CA LYS A 122 12.78 -4.32 -26.10
C LYS A 122 13.82 -3.61 -25.25
N LEU A 123 13.89 -3.97 -23.98
CA LEU A 123 14.90 -3.49 -23.06
C LEU A 123 16.13 -4.40 -23.11
N ASP A 124 17.31 -3.82 -22.93
CA ASP A 124 18.49 -4.62 -22.57
C ASP A 124 18.44 -4.97 -21.07
N LYS A 125 19.40 -5.75 -20.60
CA LYS A 125 19.41 -6.21 -19.19
C LYS A 125 19.45 -5.06 -18.18
N THR A 126 20.12 -3.95 -18.50
CA THR A 126 20.22 -2.80 -17.59
C THR A 126 18.90 -2.02 -17.60
N GLY A 127 18.28 -1.82 -18.76
CA GLY A 127 16.94 -1.24 -18.88
C GLY A 127 15.87 -2.07 -18.17
N GLU A 128 15.92 -3.40 -18.25
CA GLU A 128 15.02 -4.31 -17.51
C GLU A 128 15.16 -4.12 -15.99
N ARG A 129 16.40 -4.06 -15.48
CA ARG A 129 16.68 -3.85 -14.06
C ARG A 129 16.23 -2.46 -13.59
N ALA A 130 16.43 -1.43 -14.40
CA ALA A 130 15.93 -0.09 -14.14
C ALA A 130 14.39 -0.07 -14.08
N LEU A 131 13.70 -0.80 -14.99
CA LEU A 131 12.24 -0.86 -14.98
C LEU A 131 11.74 -1.51 -13.69
N HIS A 132 12.41 -2.58 -13.25
CA HIS A 132 12.11 -3.22 -11.98
C HIS A 132 12.33 -2.30 -10.76
N TRP A 133 13.27 -1.35 -10.83
CA TRP A 133 13.42 -0.33 -9.79
C TRP A 133 12.21 0.61 -9.71
N HIS A 134 11.68 1.09 -10.85
CA HIS A 134 10.46 1.90 -10.85
C HIS A 134 9.25 1.11 -10.36
N LEU A 135 9.13 -0.17 -10.74
CA LEU A 135 8.09 -1.06 -10.21
C LEU A 135 8.22 -1.23 -8.69
N ALA A 136 9.44 -1.33 -8.16
CA ALA A 136 9.68 -1.38 -6.71
C ALA A 136 9.32 -0.06 -6.01
N ASN A 137 9.58 1.08 -6.67
CA ASN A 137 9.18 2.39 -6.15
C ASN A 137 7.66 2.53 -6.08
N LEU A 138 6.93 1.93 -7.04
CA LEU A 138 5.47 1.84 -6.97
C LEU A 138 4.99 0.88 -5.87
N GLU A 139 5.68 -0.26 -5.66
CA GLU A 139 5.41 -1.14 -4.51
C GLU A 139 5.67 -0.43 -3.17
N PHE A 140 6.65 0.46 -3.12
CA PHE A 140 6.92 1.31 -1.96
C PHE A 140 5.76 2.29 -1.71
N ALA A 141 5.29 2.97 -2.75
CA ALA A 141 4.14 3.88 -2.64
C ALA A 141 2.89 3.17 -2.11
N CYS A 142 2.58 1.98 -2.63
CA CYS A 142 1.43 1.18 -2.17
C CYS A 142 1.69 0.37 -0.88
N ALA A 143 2.95 0.31 -0.40
CA ALA A 143 3.44 -0.67 0.59
C ALA A 143 3.00 -2.13 0.32
N ALA A 144 2.83 -2.50 -0.94
CA ALA A 144 2.24 -3.79 -1.30
C ALA A 144 2.86 -4.29 -2.60
N SER A 145 2.82 -5.61 -2.79
CA SER A 145 3.19 -6.16 -4.08
C SER A 145 2.17 -5.75 -5.15
N LEU A 146 2.65 -5.37 -6.33
CA LEU A 146 1.76 -5.04 -7.47
C LEU A 146 0.88 -6.23 -7.90
N ARG A 147 1.18 -7.45 -7.43
CA ARG A 147 0.36 -8.66 -7.56
C ARG A 147 -0.89 -8.68 -6.68
N ALA A 148 -1.02 -7.76 -5.74
CA ALA A 148 -2.19 -7.62 -4.87
C ALA A 148 -2.93 -6.30 -5.14
N VAL A 149 -2.24 -5.28 -5.62
CA VAL A 149 -2.79 -3.94 -5.89
C VAL A 149 -3.80 -3.97 -7.03
N SER A 150 -4.95 -3.33 -6.83
CA SER A 150 -6.04 -3.24 -7.81
C SER A 150 -5.63 -2.41 -9.01
N ALA A 151 -5.66 -2.98 -10.22
CA ALA A 151 -5.38 -2.19 -11.41
C ALA A 151 -6.40 -1.06 -11.62
N ALA A 152 -7.65 -1.24 -11.20
CA ALA A 152 -8.75 -0.29 -11.41
C ALA A 152 -8.76 0.91 -10.46
N HIS A 153 -8.19 0.75 -9.26
CA HIS A 153 -8.51 1.64 -8.13
C HIS A 153 -7.29 2.00 -7.28
N TRP A 154 -6.06 1.70 -7.72
CA TRP A 154 -4.86 1.91 -6.89
C TRP A 154 -4.49 3.38 -6.66
N ASP A 155 -4.87 4.26 -7.59
CA ASP A 155 -4.56 5.69 -7.71
C ASP A 155 -5.83 6.55 -7.58
N GLN A 156 -6.86 6.01 -6.94
CA GLN A 156 -8.15 6.70 -6.81
C GLN A 156 -8.05 8.02 -6.03
N ASP A 157 -7.01 8.16 -5.21
CA ASP A 157 -6.72 9.30 -4.36
C ASP A 157 -5.80 10.33 -5.03
N ASP A 158 -5.24 10.04 -6.21
CA ASP A 158 -4.37 10.96 -6.95
C ASP A 158 -5.09 12.28 -7.29
N VAL A 159 -6.41 12.24 -7.48
CA VAL A 159 -7.23 13.45 -7.71
C VAL A 159 -7.23 14.42 -6.53
N ASN A 160 -6.81 13.97 -5.35
CA ASN A 160 -6.73 14.71 -4.10
C ASN A 160 -5.27 14.98 -3.67
N GLU A 161 -4.28 14.78 -4.55
CA GLU A 161 -2.88 15.10 -4.25
C GLU A 161 -2.73 16.59 -3.90
N TYR A 162 -1.89 16.88 -2.89
CA TYR A 162 -1.62 18.24 -2.50
C TYR A 162 -0.55 18.87 -3.40
N ASP A 163 -0.81 20.09 -3.85
CA ASP A 163 0.20 20.90 -4.54
C ASP A 163 1.44 21.17 -3.65
N GLY A 164 2.59 21.29 -4.31
CA GLY A 164 3.84 21.73 -3.69
C GLY A 164 4.85 20.60 -3.48
N ASP A 165 6.01 20.96 -2.93
CA ASP A 165 7.09 20.00 -2.76
C ASP A 165 6.90 19.11 -1.54
N HIS A 166 7.27 17.83 -1.66
CA HIS A 166 7.44 16.97 -0.50
C HIS A 166 8.49 17.54 0.46
N VAL A 167 8.13 17.60 1.75
CA VAL A 167 8.98 18.13 2.80
C VAL A 167 9.21 17.12 3.90
N VAL A 168 10.43 17.16 4.45
CA VAL A 168 10.77 16.42 5.68
C VAL A 168 10.70 17.35 6.88
N MET A 169 10.18 16.82 7.98
CA MET A 169 10.23 17.47 9.28
C MET A 169 11.62 17.25 9.87
N PRO A 170 12.39 18.33 10.14
CA PRO A 170 13.79 18.22 10.53
C PRO A 170 13.92 17.77 11.99
N GLU A 171 14.10 18.69 12.93
CA GLU A 171 14.34 18.40 14.33
C GLU A 171 13.10 17.77 15.01
N GLY A 172 13.32 16.74 15.83
CA GLY A 172 12.27 16.00 16.55
C GLY A 172 11.46 14.99 15.71
N GLY A 173 11.54 15.08 14.37
CA GLY A 173 10.78 14.23 13.46
C GLY A 173 9.26 14.30 13.65
N TYR A 174 8.52 13.35 13.07
CA TYR A 174 7.05 13.34 13.16
C TYR A 174 6.53 13.12 14.60
N GLY A 175 7.34 12.53 15.48
CA GLY A 175 6.96 12.26 16.87
C GLY A 175 6.75 13.52 17.72
N GLU A 176 7.50 14.59 17.44
CA GLU A 176 7.34 15.88 18.12
C GLU A 176 5.97 16.51 17.79
N LEU A 177 5.54 16.43 16.54
CA LEU A 177 4.21 16.89 16.12
C LEU A 177 3.10 16.15 16.90
N LEU A 178 3.19 14.82 17.00
CA LEU A 178 2.23 14.01 17.75
C LEU A 178 2.23 14.35 19.24
N THR A 179 3.40 14.60 19.82
CA THR A 179 3.54 15.00 21.23
C THR A 179 2.84 16.34 21.48
N ARG A 180 2.97 17.30 20.57
CA ARG A 180 2.30 18.60 20.67
C ARG A 180 0.79 18.50 20.49
N ILE A 181 0.31 17.68 19.55
CA ILE A 181 -1.13 17.46 19.35
C ILE A 181 -1.75 16.78 20.58
N ALA A 182 -1.02 15.87 21.22
CA ALA A 182 -1.49 15.17 22.42
C ALA A 182 -1.42 16.04 23.70
N ALA A 183 -0.84 17.24 23.65
CA ALA A 183 -0.70 18.10 24.82
C ALA A 183 -2.07 18.46 25.40
N GLY A 184 -2.25 18.23 26.71
CA GLY A 184 -3.53 18.45 27.40
C GLY A 184 -4.56 17.32 27.26
N ILE A 185 -4.28 16.29 26.46
CA ILE A 185 -5.15 15.11 26.33
C ILE A 185 -4.77 14.06 27.38
N LYS A 186 -5.77 13.49 28.05
CA LYS A 186 -5.57 12.40 29.02
C LYS A 186 -5.33 11.06 28.30
N VAL A 187 -4.07 10.77 27.99
CA VAL A 187 -3.68 9.51 27.35
C VAL A 187 -3.37 8.43 28.39
N ARG A 188 -3.96 7.23 28.24
CA ARG A 188 -3.67 6.07 29.09
C ARG A 188 -2.80 5.05 28.35
N TYR A 189 -1.49 5.13 28.55
CA TYR A 189 -0.56 4.15 27.98
C TYR A 189 -0.63 2.78 28.65
N LYS A 190 -0.15 1.75 27.93
CA LYS A 190 -0.11 0.35 28.39
C LYS A 190 -1.49 -0.22 28.73
N VAL A 191 -2.54 0.32 28.12
CA VAL A 191 -3.92 -0.18 28.15
C VAL A 191 -4.24 -0.76 26.77
N SER A 192 -4.46 -2.07 26.70
CA SER A 192 -4.84 -2.76 25.45
C SER A 192 -6.31 -3.13 25.54
N VAL A 193 -7.16 -2.53 24.70
CA VAL A 193 -8.57 -2.91 24.58
C VAL A 193 -8.64 -4.22 23.80
N SER A 194 -9.40 -5.19 24.30
CA SER A 194 -9.64 -6.48 23.64
C SER A 194 -11.09 -6.67 23.22
N GLU A 195 -12.00 -5.91 23.83
CA GLU A 195 -13.43 -6.08 23.62
C GLU A 195 -14.16 -4.74 23.70
N VAL A 196 -15.15 -4.57 22.83
CA VAL A 196 -16.04 -3.42 22.75
C VAL A 196 -17.48 -3.91 22.73
N HIS A 197 -18.19 -3.67 23.83
CA HIS A 197 -19.63 -3.90 23.96
C HIS A 197 -20.36 -2.60 23.72
N TYR A 198 -21.16 -2.50 22.68
CA TYR A 198 -21.95 -1.32 22.37
C TYR A 198 -23.44 -1.68 22.26
N GLY A 199 -24.30 -0.80 22.77
CA GLY A 199 -25.75 -0.99 22.68
C GLY A 199 -26.27 -0.61 21.30
N LEU A 200 -27.44 -1.15 20.95
CA LEU A 200 -28.20 -0.70 19.78
C LEU A 200 -29.21 0.41 20.13
N ASP A 201 -29.40 0.69 21.42
CA ASP A 201 -30.17 1.81 21.94
C ASP A 201 -29.22 2.97 22.25
N ASP A 202 -29.53 4.17 21.77
CA ASP A 202 -28.73 5.38 21.93
C ASP A 202 -28.50 5.78 23.41
N ARG A 203 -29.24 5.17 24.35
CA ARG A 203 -29.10 5.39 25.80
C ARG A 203 -28.11 4.45 26.48
N GLU A 204 -27.67 3.40 25.81
CA GLU A 204 -26.75 2.42 26.39
C GLU A 204 -25.29 2.86 26.28
N LYS A 205 -24.59 2.87 27.42
CA LYS A 205 -23.16 3.17 27.45
C LYS A 205 -22.35 2.04 26.81
N VAL A 206 -21.34 2.42 26.05
CA VAL A 206 -20.32 1.50 25.54
C VAL A 206 -19.48 0.99 26.71
N ARG A 207 -19.29 -0.33 26.81
CA ARG A 207 -18.37 -0.95 27.78
C ARG A 207 -17.16 -1.50 27.05
N LEU A 208 -15.98 -1.26 27.60
CA LEU A 208 -14.70 -1.72 27.06
C LEU A 208 -14.07 -2.69 28.04
N THR A 209 -13.65 -3.86 27.55
CA THR A 209 -12.75 -4.75 28.28
C THR A 209 -11.33 -4.48 27.79
N ALA A 210 -10.44 -4.17 28.72
CA ALA A 210 -9.06 -3.87 28.44
C ALA A 210 -8.12 -4.53 29.46
N ARG A 211 -6.83 -4.57 29.13
CA ARG A 211 -5.77 -5.01 30.04
C ARG A 211 -4.76 -3.89 30.25
N CYS A 212 -4.45 -3.58 31.50
CA CYS A 212 -3.42 -2.61 31.88
C CYS A 212 -2.35 -3.29 32.74
N LYS A 213 -1.10 -3.34 32.24
CA LYS A 213 0.04 -3.96 32.95
C LYS A 213 -0.26 -5.37 33.48
N GLY A 214 -0.95 -6.20 32.68
CA GLY A 214 -1.30 -7.57 33.04
C GLY A 214 -2.58 -7.74 33.86
N LYS A 215 -3.26 -6.65 34.25
CA LYS A 215 -4.53 -6.69 35.00
C LYS A 215 -5.70 -6.32 34.12
N ASP A 216 -6.83 -6.99 34.30
CA ASP A 216 -8.05 -6.67 33.60
C ASP A 216 -8.65 -5.35 34.11
N LEU A 217 -9.24 -4.60 33.18
CA LEU A 217 -9.77 -3.26 33.37
C LEU A 217 -11.07 -3.15 32.58
N SER A 218 -12.16 -2.80 33.25
CA SER A 218 -13.42 -2.43 32.59
C SER A 218 -13.57 -0.92 32.57
N LEU A 219 -13.96 -0.37 31.42
CA LEU A 219 -14.24 1.06 31.23
C LEU A 219 -15.63 1.23 30.63
N THR A 220 -16.26 2.37 30.89
CA THR A 220 -17.52 2.77 30.26
C THR A 220 -17.39 4.16 29.66
N ALA A 221 -18.10 4.39 28.56
CA ALA A 221 -18.15 5.68 27.88
C ALA A 221 -19.52 5.87 27.20
N ASP A 222 -19.94 7.12 27.02
CA ASP A 222 -21.16 7.43 26.26
C ASP A 222 -20.94 7.27 24.75
N ALA A 223 -19.71 7.52 24.27
CA ALA A 223 -19.30 7.27 22.90
C ALA A 223 -17.84 6.78 22.84
N VAL A 224 -17.51 5.99 21.81
CA VAL A 224 -16.17 5.46 21.53
C VAL A 224 -15.79 5.73 20.08
N VAL A 225 -14.61 6.29 19.87
CA VAL A 225 -13.99 6.40 18.54
C VAL A 225 -12.92 5.32 18.40
N VAL A 226 -13.12 4.41 17.45
CA VAL A 226 -12.19 3.33 17.13
C VAL A 226 -11.19 3.83 16.11
N THR A 227 -9.91 3.93 16.52
CA THR A 227 -8.77 4.25 15.64
C THR A 227 -7.76 3.12 15.54
N VAL A 228 -8.22 1.90 15.81
CA VAL A 228 -7.41 0.68 15.78
C VAL A 228 -6.97 0.42 14.33
N PRO A 229 -5.67 0.17 14.04
CA PRO A 229 -5.22 -0.06 12.67
C PRO A 229 -5.96 -1.19 11.97
N LEU A 230 -6.16 -1.06 10.66
CA LEU A 230 -6.87 -2.05 9.85
C LEU A 230 -6.29 -3.46 10.01
N GLY A 231 -4.95 -3.59 10.04
CA GLY A 231 -4.30 -4.88 10.25
C GLY A 231 -4.65 -5.57 11.58
N VAL A 232 -4.98 -4.81 12.63
CA VAL A 232 -5.49 -5.34 13.91
C VAL A 232 -6.97 -5.71 13.78
N LEU A 233 -7.78 -4.88 13.12
CA LEU A 233 -9.20 -5.15 12.88
C LEU A 233 -9.44 -6.38 12.00
N GLN A 234 -8.49 -6.71 11.13
CA GLN A 234 -8.52 -7.92 10.29
C GLN A 234 -8.17 -9.22 11.06
N ARG A 235 -7.67 -9.14 12.30
CA ARG A 235 -7.36 -10.33 13.11
C ARG A 235 -8.59 -10.85 13.82
N THR A 236 -8.61 -12.17 14.05
CA THR A 236 -9.56 -12.76 14.99
C THR A 236 -9.20 -12.35 16.43
N PRO A 237 -10.15 -12.36 17.39
CA PRO A 237 -9.84 -12.08 18.79
C PRO A 237 -8.73 -12.97 19.37
N ALA A 238 -8.71 -14.25 18.98
CA ALA A 238 -7.66 -15.20 19.38
C ALA A 238 -6.27 -14.85 18.82
N ALA A 239 -6.21 -14.09 17.72
CA ALA A 239 -4.98 -13.65 17.07
C ALA A 239 -4.62 -12.18 17.36
N GLY A 240 -5.21 -11.58 18.41
CA GLY A 240 -4.91 -10.20 18.82
C GLY A 240 -5.84 -9.12 18.23
N GLY A 241 -6.92 -9.52 17.54
CA GLY A 241 -7.97 -8.60 17.09
C GLY A 241 -8.89 -8.15 18.22
N VAL A 242 -9.70 -7.14 17.94
CA VAL A 242 -10.71 -6.62 18.88
C VAL A 242 -12.02 -7.36 18.68
N HIS A 243 -12.60 -7.87 19.76
CA HIS A 243 -13.95 -8.46 19.75
C HIS A 243 -15.00 -7.36 19.89
N PHE A 244 -15.98 -7.34 19.00
CA PHE A 244 -17.14 -6.44 19.07
C PHE A 244 -18.38 -7.24 19.40
N GLU A 245 -19.16 -6.77 20.38
CA GLU A 245 -20.44 -7.34 20.79
C GLU A 245 -21.51 -6.23 20.84
N PRO A 246 -22.60 -6.31 20.05
CA PRO A 246 -22.85 -7.32 19.02
C PRO A 246 -21.80 -7.29 17.89
N PRO A 247 -21.73 -8.33 17.05
CA PRO A 247 -20.82 -8.33 15.91
C PRO A 247 -21.06 -7.14 14.97
N LEU A 248 -19.98 -6.61 14.39
CA LEU A 248 -20.06 -5.54 13.39
C LEU A 248 -20.90 -6.00 12.17
N PRO A 249 -21.61 -5.07 11.49
CA PRO A 249 -22.36 -5.39 10.28
C PRO A 249 -21.49 -6.04 9.21
N VAL A 250 -22.10 -6.96 8.43
CA VAL A 250 -21.41 -7.75 7.41
C VAL A 250 -20.70 -6.84 6.41
N GLU A 251 -21.34 -5.74 5.97
CA GLU A 251 -20.73 -4.80 5.01
C GLU A 251 -19.40 -4.25 5.54
N LYS A 252 -19.35 -3.91 6.83
CA LYS A 252 -18.14 -3.37 7.47
C LYS A 252 -17.07 -4.44 7.61
N THR A 253 -17.43 -5.66 8.03
CA THR A 253 -16.46 -6.76 8.12
C THR A 253 -15.94 -7.22 6.76
N ASP A 254 -16.74 -7.14 5.70
CA ASP A 254 -16.31 -7.50 4.36
C ASP A 254 -15.45 -6.41 3.73
N ALA A 255 -15.74 -5.13 3.98
CA ALA A 255 -14.85 -4.02 3.61
C ALA A 255 -13.47 -4.17 4.30
N MET A 256 -13.44 -4.53 5.59
CA MET A 256 -12.19 -4.82 6.30
C MET A 256 -11.39 -5.95 5.64
N LYS A 257 -12.05 -7.02 5.17
CA LYS A 257 -11.37 -8.15 4.50
C LYS A 257 -10.91 -7.83 3.08
N ARG A 258 -11.64 -6.97 2.37
CA ARG A 258 -11.35 -6.61 0.98
C ARG A 258 -10.19 -5.63 0.87
N LEU A 259 -10.14 -4.62 1.74
CA LEU A 259 -9.01 -3.68 1.77
C LEU A 259 -7.71 -4.41 2.13
N GLY A 260 -6.65 -4.05 1.43
CA GLY A 260 -5.31 -4.55 1.73
C GLY A 260 -4.70 -3.78 2.89
N PHE A 261 -3.82 -4.44 3.66
CA PHE A 261 -2.97 -3.78 4.65
C PHE A 261 -1.52 -4.16 4.38
N GLY A 262 -0.76 -3.20 3.87
CA GLY A 262 0.57 -3.39 3.31
C GLY A 262 1.67 -3.56 4.36
N VAL A 263 2.90 -3.77 3.88
CA VAL A 263 4.12 -3.80 4.69
C VAL A 263 5.22 -3.07 3.95
N LEU A 264 5.80 -2.08 4.63
CA LEU A 264 6.99 -1.36 4.21
C LEU A 264 7.94 -1.25 5.40
N ASN A 265 9.18 -1.75 5.27
CA ASN A 265 10.15 -1.73 6.35
C ASN A 265 11.35 -0.83 6.05
N LYS A 266 12.00 -0.38 7.13
CA LYS A 266 13.15 0.53 7.10
C LYS A 266 14.29 -0.07 7.93
N VAL A 267 15.50 0.07 7.42
CA VAL A 267 16.73 -0.15 8.18
C VAL A 267 17.45 1.19 8.30
N VAL A 268 17.52 1.72 9.51
CA VAL A 268 18.18 2.99 9.84
C VAL A 268 19.60 2.68 10.28
N LEU A 269 20.58 3.31 9.63
CA LEU A 269 22.00 3.10 9.82
C LEU A 269 22.65 4.42 10.22
N PHE A 270 23.29 4.45 11.39
CA PHE A 270 24.02 5.61 11.90
C PHE A 270 25.51 5.40 11.70
N PHE A 271 26.19 6.37 11.10
CA PHE A 271 27.62 6.31 10.81
C PHE A 271 28.40 7.41 11.54
N SER A 272 29.72 7.20 11.66
CA SER A 272 30.65 8.18 12.22
C SER A 272 31.15 9.15 11.15
N SER A 273 31.31 8.65 9.93
CA SER A 273 31.76 9.38 8.75
C SER A 273 30.78 9.18 7.59
N PRO A 274 30.64 10.16 6.68
CA PRO A 274 29.92 9.99 5.44
C PRO A 274 30.85 9.40 4.35
N PHE A 275 30.37 8.39 3.64
CA PHE A 275 30.98 7.89 2.38
C PHE A 275 30.13 8.23 1.14
N TRP A 276 29.03 8.98 1.35
CA TRP A 276 28.10 9.43 0.31
C TRP A 276 28.05 10.96 0.23
N SER A 277 27.44 11.49 -0.83
CA SER A 277 27.23 12.93 -1.01
C SER A 277 26.31 13.52 0.05
N HIS A 278 26.70 14.62 0.69
CA HIS A 278 25.85 15.36 1.61
C HIS A 278 24.67 16.08 0.94
N HIS A 279 24.76 16.31 -0.38
CA HIS A 279 23.81 17.15 -1.10
C HIS A 279 22.62 16.37 -1.64
N THR A 280 22.81 15.07 -1.85
CA THR A 280 21.82 14.14 -2.40
C THR A 280 20.92 13.62 -1.28
N ASP A 281 19.61 13.76 -1.43
CA ASP A 281 18.63 13.26 -0.43
C ASP A 281 18.30 11.79 -0.63
N PHE A 282 18.38 11.29 -1.86
CA PHE A 282 18.03 9.92 -2.22
C PHE A 282 19.02 9.34 -3.20
N PHE A 283 19.30 8.05 -3.08
CA PHE A 283 19.97 7.31 -4.14
C PHE A 283 19.39 5.90 -4.21
N GLY A 284 19.23 5.41 -5.43
CA GLY A 284 18.65 4.11 -5.71
C GLY A 284 19.72 3.11 -6.15
N ARG A 285 19.33 1.83 -6.15
CA ARG A 285 20.06 0.78 -6.86
C ARG A 285 19.11 -0.20 -7.52
N THR A 286 19.52 -0.74 -8.66
CA THR A 286 18.85 -1.90 -9.26
C THR A 286 19.36 -3.20 -8.63
N VAL A 287 18.65 -4.30 -8.90
CA VAL A 287 18.99 -5.64 -8.40
C VAL A 287 19.09 -6.65 -9.55
N LYS A 288 19.84 -7.73 -9.35
CA LYS A 288 20.04 -8.75 -10.39
C LYS A 288 18.77 -9.54 -10.70
N HIS A 289 17.95 -9.82 -9.68
CA HIS A 289 16.76 -10.64 -9.80
C HIS A 289 15.49 -9.82 -9.54
N PRO A 290 14.51 -9.84 -10.45
CA PRO A 290 13.23 -9.14 -10.28
C PRO A 290 12.49 -9.45 -8.97
N SER A 291 12.68 -10.64 -8.39
CA SER A 291 12.09 -11.03 -7.11
C SER A 291 12.57 -10.17 -5.94
N ASP A 292 13.75 -9.55 -6.08
CA ASP A 292 14.41 -8.80 -5.03
C ASP A 292 14.28 -7.29 -5.26
N ARG A 293 13.43 -6.86 -6.21
CA ARG A 293 13.35 -5.47 -6.69
C ARG A 293 13.11 -4.46 -5.58
N GLY A 294 12.42 -4.87 -4.52
CA GLY A 294 12.11 -4.03 -3.37
C GLY A 294 13.17 -4.06 -2.26
N LEU A 295 14.22 -4.88 -2.33
CA LEU A 295 15.21 -5.04 -1.25
C LEU A 295 16.25 -3.93 -1.29
N PHE A 296 16.21 -2.97 -0.35
CA PHE A 296 17.17 -1.86 -0.28
C PHE A 296 17.35 -1.15 -1.62
N PHE A 297 16.25 -1.00 -2.35
CA PHE A 297 16.20 -0.40 -3.68
C PHE A 297 16.40 1.12 -3.63
N LEU A 298 16.10 1.73 -2.48
CA LEU A 298 16.18 3.17 -2.23
C LEU A 298 16.77 3.41 -0.84
N PHE A 299 17.71 4.36 -0.77
CA PHE A 299 18.27 4.87 0.47
C PHE A 299 17.97 6.36 0.60
N CYS A 300 17.49 6.76 1.78
CA CYS A 300 17.29 8.17 2.12
C CYS A 300 18.45 8.68 2.97
N ASN A 301 19.09 9.76 2.54
CA ASN A 301 20.11 10.48 3.28
C ASN A 301 19.48 11.52 4.21
N TRP A 302 19.60 11.29 5.53
CA TRP A 302 18.99 12.16 6.53
C TRP A 302 19.91 13.30 7.01
N PHE A 303 21.11 13.44 6.43
CA PHE A 303 22.09 14.42 6.87
C PHE A 303 21.56 15.86 6.80
N ARG A 304 20.99 16.27 5.69
CA ARG A 304 20.45 17.65 5.54
C ARG A 304 19.21 17.91 6.39
N ALA A 305 18.51 16.86 6.85
CA ALA A 305 17.34 16.99 7.71
C ALA A 305 17.69 17.02 9.20
N SER A 306 18.74 16.30 9.62
CA SER A 306 19.06 16.08 11.03
C SER A 306 20.45 16.53 11.48
N GLY A 307 21.36 16.82 10.55
CA GLY A 307 22.77 17.06 10.83
C GLY A 307 23.58 15.80 11.19
N HIS A 308 22.97 14.62 11.16
CA HIS A 308 23.62 13.35 11.50
C HIS A 308 23.85 12.49 10.26
N TYR A 309 24.95 11.73 10.23
CA TYR A 309 25.26 10.77 9.16
C TYR A 309 24.37 9.53 9.29
N VAL A 310 23.14 9.65 8.77
CA VAL A 310 22.12 8.61 8.85
C VAL A 310 21.62 8.27 7.45
N LEU A 311 21.67 6.98 7.12
CA LEU A 311 21.00 6.42 5.95
C LEU A 311 19.79 5.59 6.38
N ILE A 312 18.71 5.66 5.61
CA ILE A 312 17.53 4.84 5.80
C ILE A 312 17.36 3.99 4.55
N GLY A 313 17.68 2.70 4.64
CA GLY A 313 17.42 1.73 3.57
C GLY A 313 15.97 1.26 3.59
N LEU A 314 15.31 1.27 2.44
CA LEU A 314 13.91 0.90 2.31
C LEU A 314 13.73 -0.50 1.73
N ALA A 315 12.80 -1.25 2.30
CA ALA A 315 12.37 -2.54 1.78
C ALA A 315 10.87 -2.54 1.49
N ALA A 316 10.50 -2.82 0.23
CA ALA A 316 9.12 -2.79 -0.27
C ALA A 316 8.72 -4.13 -0.92
N GLY A 317 7.44 -4.25 -1.27
CA GLY A 317 6.90 -5.43 -1.96
C GLY A 317 7.19 -6.74 -1.22
N ALA A 318 7.54 -7.79 -1.96
CA ALA A 318 7.86 -9.10 -1.38
C ALA A 318 9.11 -9.06 -0.47
N SER A 319 10.07 -8.17 -0.74
CA SER A 319 11.30 -8.04 0.04
C SER A 319 11.04 -7.52 1.45
N ALA A 320 10.04 -6.64 1.64
CA ALA A 320 9.63 -6.16 2.96
C ALA A 320 9.18 -7.30 3.89
N LEU A 321 8.42 -8.25 3.34
CA LEU A 321 7.97 -9.46 4.05
C LEU A 321 9.13 -10.43 4.29
N GLY A 322 10.09 -10.53 3.38
CA GLY A 322 11.30 -11.32 3.56
C GLY A 322 12.14 -10.85 4.75
N LEU A 323 12.34 -9.53 4.89
CA LEU A 323 13.07 -8.96 6.03
C LEU A 323 12.41 -9.26 7.39
N GLU A 324 11.08 -9.38 7.44
CA GLU A 324 10.35 -9.73 8.66
C GLU A 324 10.67 -11.15 9.18
N GLN A 325 11.29 -12.00 8.37
CA GLN A 325 11.59 -13.40 8.70
C GLN A 325 13.05 -13.66 9.07
N ILE A 326 13.96 -12.70 8.85
CA ILE A 326 15.38 -12.85 9.16
C ILE A 326 15.75 -12.01 10.40
N SER A 327 16.93 -12.18 10.99
CA SER A 327 17.34 -11.40 12.18
C SER A 327 17.74 -9.97 11.82
N ASP A 328 17.78 -9.07 12.80
CA ASP A 328 18.18 -7.68 12.58
C ASP A 328 19.61 -7.57 12.06
N GLU A 329 20.51 -8.45 12.51
CA GLU A 329 21.89 -8.53 12.01
C GLU A 329 21.94 -8.87 10.53
N HIS A 330 21.09 -9.79 10.07
CA HIS A 330 21.00 -10.13 8.64
C HIS A 330 20.34 -9.02 7.82
N CYS A 331 19.30 -8.35 8.34
CA CYS A 331 18.72 -7.17 7.70
C CYS A 331 19.78 -6.07 7.50
N VAL A 332 20.60 -5.82 8.52
CA VAL A 332 21.70 -4.84 8.46
C VAL A 332 22.76 -5.31 7.46
N ALA A 333 23.16 -6.58 7.49
CA ALA A 333 24.13 -7.13 6.55
C ALA A 333 23.69 -6.96 5.08
N GLU A 334 22.42 -7.24 4.76
CA GLU A 334 21.86 -7.02 3.42
C GLU A 334 21.87 -5.54 3.01
N ALA A 335 21.58 -4.62 3.94
CA ALA A 335 21.68 -3.19 3.69
C ALA A 335 23.13 -2.74 3.46
N MET A 336 24.08 -3.29 4.23
CA MET A 336 25.51 -3.00 4.09
C MET A 336 26.07 -3.55 2.77
N LEU A 337 25.70 -4.77 2.37
CA LEU A 337 26.06 -5.33 1.06
C LEU A 337 25.57 -4.45 -0.10
N ALA A 338 24.35 -3.89 0.02
CA ALA A 338 23.83 -2.94 -0.95
C ALA A 338 24.66 -1.64 -1.01
N LEU A 339 25.10 -1.12 0.13
CA LEU A 339 25.94 0.09 0.20
C LEU A 339 27.35 -0.17 -0.30
N GLU A 340 27.98 -1.29 0.10
CA GLU A 340 29.30 -1.72 -0.35
C GLU A 340 29.32 -1.94 -1.87
N ALA A 341 28.25 -2.47 -2.45
CA ALA A 341 28.13 -2.58 -3.90
C ALA A 341 28.20 -1.20 -4.59
N MET A 342 27.57 -0.16 -4.03
CA MET A 342 27.55 1.18 -4.64
C MET A 342 28.80 2.02 -4.36
N PHE A 343 29.38 1.92 -3.16
CA PHE A 343 30.43 2.82 -2.68
C PHE A 343 31.78 2.12 -2.40
N GLY A 344 31.86 0.81 -2.60
CA GLY A 344 33.07 0.01 -2.46
C GLY A 344 33.64 0.00 -1.05
N ASP A 345 34.97 -0.15 -0.96
CA ASP A 345 35.71 -0.32 0.30
C ASP A 345 35.68 0.91 1.24
N SER A 346 35.05 2.01 0.82
CA SER A 346 34.90 3.23 1.63
C SER A 346 33.77 3.14 2.67
N VAL A 347 32.92 2.10 2.58
CA VAL A 347 31.78 1.91 3.46
C VAL A 347 32.22 1.48 4.85
N GLU A 348 32.05 2.36 5.83
CA GLU A 348 32.29 2.05 7.25
C GLU A 348 31.11 1.29 7.85
N GLN A 349 31.35 0.52 8.92
CA GLN A 349 30.26 -0.12 9.67
C GLN A 349 29.44 0.90 10.46
N PRO A 350 28.10 0.73 10.55
CA PRO A 350 27.26 1.61 11.34
C PRO A 350 27.54 1.42 12.83
N ASN A 351 27.56 2.52 13.58
CA ASN A 351 27.75 2.51 15.04
C ASN A 351 26.44 2.26 15.80
N ARG A 352 25.30 2.43 15.13
CA ARG A 352 23.96 2.11 15.65
C ARG A 352 23.04 1.76 14.50
N THR A 353 22.11 0.84 14.74
CA THR A 353 21.11 0.42 13.75
C THR A 353 19.72 0.35 14.37
N ILE A 354 18.69 0.50 13.53
CA ILE A 354 17.28 0.26 13.89
C ILE A 354 16.62 -0.45 12.71
N VAL A 355 15.95 -1.57 12.96
CA VAL A 355 15.18 -2.32 11.96
C VAL A 355 13.69 -2.24 12.34
N THR A 356 12.83 -1.84 11.41
CA THR A 356 11.38 -1.86 11.65
C THR A 356 10.78 -3.22 11.27
N ARG A 357 9.70 -3.59 11.96
CA ARG A 357 8.92 -4.82 11.74
C ARG A 357 7.43 -4.57 11.89
N TRP A 358 6.85 -3.86 10.94
CA TRP A 358 5.47 -3.39 11.04
C TRP A 358 4.44 -4.52 11.02
N SER A 359 4.70 -5.60 10.29
CA SER A 359 3.80 -6.76 10.26
C SER A 359 3.88 -7.62 11.53
N GLY A 360 5.05 -7.62 12.19
CA GLY A 360 5.27 -8.28 13.48
C GLY A 360 4.78 -7.46 14.68
N ASP A 361 4.56 -6.15 14.53
CA ASP A 361 4.01 -5.31 15.59
C ASP A 361 2.53 -5.65 15.84
N LYS A 362 2.24 -6.21 17.01
CA LYS A 362 0.89 -6.61 17.42
C LYS A 362 -0.12 -5.45 17.52
N PHE A 363 0.33 -4.21 17.50
CA PHE A 363 -0.54 -3.03 17.52
C PHE A 363 -0.76 -2.41 16.14
N ALA A 364 -0.16 -2.98 15.09
CA ALA A 364 -0.32 -2.52 13.71
C ALA A 364 -0.65 -3.67 12.75
N TYR A 365 0.13 -4.76 12.78
CA TYR A 365 0.09 -5.88 11.85
C TYR A 365 0.26 -5.50 10.37
N GLY A 366 1.00 -4.42 10.11
CA GLY A 366 1.31 -3.89 8.79
C GLY A 366 1.65 -2.39 8.87
N SER A 367 1.90 -1.77 7.73
CA SER A 367 2.24 -0.35 7.63
C SER A 367 1.00 0.53 7.43
N TYR A 368 0.30 0.39 6.32
CA TYR A 368 -0.86 1.20 5.93
C TYR A 368 -1.71 0.51 4.87
N SER A 369 -2.96 0.94 4.70
CA SER A 369 -3.88 0.31 3.75
C SER A 369 -3.55 0.58 2.28
N PHE A 370 -3.99 -0.31 1.40
CA PHE A 370 -3.98 -0.12 -0.04
C PHE A 370 -5.25 -0.73 -0.67
N VAL A 371 -5.60 -0.29 -1.87
CA VAL A 371 -6.74 -0.88 -2.59
C VAL A 371 -6.32 -2.18 -3.25
N GLN A 372 -6.67 -3.30 -2.61
CA GLN A 372 -6.43 -4.63 -3.13
C GLN A 372 -7.39 -4.97 -4.28
N VAL A 373 -6.99 -5.88 -5.18
CA VAL A 373 -7.89 -6.48 -6.16
C VAL A 373 -9.19 -6.95 -5.50
N GLY A 374 -10.33 -6.59 -6.09
CA GLY A 374 -11.67 -6.83 -5.55
C GLY A 374 -12.17 -5.78 -4.54
N SER A 375 -11.35 -4.80 -4.17
CA SER A 375 -11.72 -3.63 -3.35
C SER A 375 -11.81 -2.35 -4.17
N SER A 376 -12.32 -1.27 -3.57
CA SER A 376 -12.39 0.08 -4.14
C SER A 376 -12.48 1.11 -3.01
N GLY A 377 -12.45 2.40 -3.34
CA GLY A 377 -12.56 3.51 -2.37
C GLY A 377 -13.77 3.47 -1.47
N LYS A 378 -14.86 2.89 -1.98
CA LYS A 378 -16.10 2.66 -1.23
C LYS A 378 -15.87 1.89 0.06
N ASP A 379 -14.87 1.00 0.11
CA ASP A 379 -14.56 0.27 1.33
C ASP A 379 -14.04 1.20 2.43
N TYR A 380 -13.24 2.23 2.13
CA TYR A 380 -12.85 3.26 3.10
C TYR A 380 -14.07 4.02 3.64
N SER A 381 -14.99 4.40 2.74
CA SER A 381 -16.26 5.04 3.10
C SER A 381 -17.11 4.14 4.01
N VAL A 382 -17.24 2.84 3.71
CA VAL A 382 -17.94 1.88 4.58
C VAL A 382 -17.27 1.74 5.96
N LEU A 383 -15.94 1.72 6.01
CA LEU A 383 -15.22 1.66 7.28
C LEU A 383 -15.43 2.92 8.13
N SER A 384 -15.64 4.08 7.51
CA SER A 384 -15.92 5.34 8.21
C SER A 384 -17.30 5.43 8.88
N THR A 385 -18.30 4.66 8.41
CA THR A 385 -19.68 4.77 8.88
C THR A 385 -19.82 4.47 10.38
N PRO A 386 -20.39 5.38 11.20
CA PRO A 386 -20.64 5.13 12.62
C PRO A 386 -21.77 4.12 12.85
N LEU A 387 -21.83 3.55 14.05
CA LEU A 387 -22.81 2.55 14.47
C LEU A 387 -23.47 2.95 15.79
N ALA A 388 -24.80 2.80 15.85
CA ALA A 388 -25.63 2.94 17.05
C ALA A 388 -25.37 4.23 17.87
N SER A 389 -25.11 5.35 17.17
CA SER A 389 -24.85 6.68 17.75
C SER A 389 -23.83 6.73 18.90
N SER A 390 -22.96 5.72 19.00
CA SER A 390 -22.07 5.52 20.15
C SER A 390 -20.74 4.88 19.76
N LEU A 391 -20.63 4.28 18.57
CA LEU A 391 -19.40 3.69 18.05
C LEU A 391 -19.00 4.33 16.70
N TYR A 392 -17.91 5.07 16.71
CA TYR A 392 -17.41 5.85 15.56
C TYR A 392 -16.08 5.28 15.09
N PHE A 393 -15.71 5.55 13.84
CA PHE A 393 -14.48 5.02 13.24
C PHE A 393 -13.64 6.15 12.60
N ALA A 394 -12.35 6.15 12.94
CA ALA A 394 -11.37 7.08 12.38
C ALA A 394 -10.03 6.37 12.18
N GLY A 395 -9.09 7.05 11.54
CA GLY A 395 -7.80 6.49 11.14
C GLY A 395 -7.63 6.50 9.63
N GLU A 396 -6.41 6.27 9.17
CA GLU A 396 -6.04 6.36 7.75
C GLU A 396 -6.94 5.49 6.86
N HIS A 397 -7.26 4.27 7.30
CA HIS A 397 -8.13 3.32 6.62
C HIS A 397 -9.63 3.67 6.65
N THR A 398 -9.98 4.90 7.02
CA THR A 398 -11.37 5.40 7.02
C THR A 398 -11.50 6.68 6.21
N ASN A 399 -10.47 7.05 5.44
CA ASN A 399 -10.46 8.25 4.62
C ASN A 399 -10.25 7.85 3.16
N GLU A 400 -11.30 7.97 2.34
CA GLU A 400 -11.25 7.61 0.92
C GLU A 400 -10.38 8.56 0.11
N ASP A 401 -10.35 9.84 0.49
CA ASP A 401 -9.66 10.90 -0.25
C ASP A 401 -8.15 10.94 0.04
N HIS A 402 -7.75 10.52 1.23
CA HIS A 402 -6.34 10.54 1.67
C HIS A 402 -5.97 9.29 2.48
N PRO A 403 -6.17 8.06 1.98
CA PRO A 403 -5.81 6.84 2.69
C PRO A 403 -4.29 6.77 2.92
N ALA A 404 -3.82 5.87 3.79
CA ALA A 404 -2.39 5.62 4.02
C ALA A 404 -1.52 6.80 4.50
N THR A 405 -2.12 7.96 4.78
CA THR A 405 -1.40 9.17 5.17
C THR A 405 -1.72 9.63 6.59
N VAL A 406 -0.78 10.36 7.19
CA VAL A 406 -1.01 11.00 8.48
C VAL A 406 -2.07 12.11 8.38
N VAL A 407 -2.12 12.83 7.25
CA VAL A 407 -3.16 13.84 7.02
C VAL A 407 -4.55 13.21 6.94
N GLY A 408 -4.69 12.07 6.27
CA GLY A 408 -5.95 11.31 6.23
C GLY A 408 -6.39 10.81 7.61
N ALA A 409 -5.45 10.32 8.41
CA ALA A 409 -5.71 9.95 9.81
C ALA A 409 -6.15 11.16 10.65
N TYR A 410 -5.53 12.33 10.48
CA TYR A 410 -5.92 13.56 11.17
C TYR A 410 -7.31 14.05 10.75
N LEU A 411 -7.59 14.10 9.44
CA LEU A 411 -8.87 14.54 8.89
C LEU A 411 -10.02 13.60 9.28
N SER A 412 -9.79 12.28 9.29
CA SER A 412 -10.79 11.32 9.77
C SER A 412 -11.06 11.47 11.28
N GLY A 413 -10.04 11.83 12.07
CA GLY A 413 -10.21 12.19 13.48
C GLY A 413 -11.10 13.42 13.68
N ILE A 414 -10.89 14.48 12.87
CA ILE A 414 -11.77 15.66 12.88
C ILE A 414 -13.20 15.27 12.49
N ARG A 415 -13.38 14.44 11.47
CA ARG A 415 -14.71 13.95 11.06
C ARG A 415 -15.40 13.24 12.22
N ALA A 416 -14.77 12.22 12.81
CA ALA A 416 -15.37 11.46 13.90
C ALA A 416 -15.68 12.33 15.13
N ALA A 417 -14.84 13.32 15.45
CA ALA A 417 -15.12 14.26 16.54
C ALA A 417 -16.39 15.08 16.29
N LYS A 418 -16.63 15.51 15.04
CA LYS A 418 -17.86 16.24 14.66
C LYS A 418 -19.09 15.33 14.70
N GLU A 419 -18.95 14.07 14.31
CA GLU A 419 -20.03 13.08 14.39
C GLU A 419 -20.44 12.83 15.85
N VAL A 420 -19.46 12.64 16.74
CA VAL A 420 -19.69 12.50 18.19
C VAL A 420 -20.39 13.73 18.77
N ASP A 421 -19.90 14.94 18.47
CA ASP A 421 -20.48 16.18 18.99
C ASP A 421 -21.95 16.37 18.53
N ARG A 422 -22.22 16.15 17.24
CA ARG A 422 -23.57 16.23 16.67
C ARG A 422 -24.53 15.27 17.37
N ASP A 423 -24.13 14.01 17.53
CA ASP A 423 -25.03 12.97 18.02
C ASP A 423 -25.25 13.10 19.53
N LEU A 424 -24.22 13.43 20.32
CA LEU A 424 -24.36 13.69 21.76
C LEU A 424 -25.21 14.92 22.06
N GLN A 425 -25.13 15.98 21.24
CA GLN A 425 -26.02 17.13 21.35
C GLN A 425 -27.48 16.74 21.07
N SER A 426 -27.72 15.91 20.05
CA SER A 426 -29.07 15.44 19.73
C SER A 426 -29.72 14.68 20.89
N ILE A 427 -28.96 13.78 21.54
CA ILE A 427 -29.39 13.00 22.71
C ILE A 427 -29.67 13.90 23.92
N ALA A 428 -28.90 14.97 24.12
CA ALA A 428 -29.12 15.92 25.21
C ALA A 428 -30.41 16.76 25.03
N THR A 429 -30.89 16.90 23.79
CA THR A 429 -32.09 17.70 23.45
C THR A 429 -33.39 16.89 23.32
N SER A 430 -33.29 15.55 23.27
CA SER A 430 -34.42 14.60 23.21
C SER A 430 -34.79 14.06 24.58
#